data_AF-A0A8B8D7C5-F1
#
_entry.id   AF-A0A8B8D7C5-F1
#
_cell.length_a   1.000
_cell.length_b   1.000
_cell.length_c   1.000
_cell.angle_alpha   90.00
_cell.angle_beta   90.00
_cell.angle_gamma   90.00
#
_symmetry.space_group_name_H-M   'P 1'
#
loop_
_entity.id
_entity.type
_entity.pdbx_description
1 polymer ?
#
loop_
_entity_poly.entity_id
_entity_poly.type
_entity_poly.pdbx_seq_one_letter_code
_entity_poly.pdbx_strand_id
1 'polypeptide(L)'
;MGCDAISMVEFIEHLYPDTLRRVEETVFSRLYPSIVVVTTPNYEFNSLFPGPIRFRHYDHKFEWTRGEFQKWGQDVCDKYGYTVCFDGIGNPPPECQHVGFCSQAAIFCSSSPHRLKEESEGNVYSLVAESVFPHKDKETLSSDEILKLEVSYVINLLKRAQPSPREQDDIEDVDQIHIPISRLMNFTRISKLVNIESLRMFLVDNGYQLTEDQSNLITPMDDECEDHDGWHSDEGTEKLPSDTETEVGGDQTLCTAPAIDSDNSAELWE
;
A
#
# COMPACT_ATOMS: atom_id res chain seq x y z
N MET A 1 16.67 -15.01 5.57
CA MET A 1 15.47 -14.49 4.87
C MET A 1 15.66 -14.74 3.39
N GLY A 2 14.65 -15.26 2.70
CA GLY A 2 14.62 -15.34 1.24
C GLY A 2 13.16 -15.11 0.84
N CYS A 3 12.93 -14.29 -0.19
CA CYS A 3 11.60 -13.98 -0.68
C CYS A 3 11.60 -14.10 -2.20
N ASP A 4 10.47 -14.54 -2.76
CA ASP A 4 10.33 -14.68 -4.21
C ASP A 4 9.97 -13.33 -4.86
N ALA A 5 9.31 -12.44 -4.12
CA ALA A 5 8.91 -11.13 -4.58
C ALA A 5 9.04 -10.05 -3.49
N ILE A 6 9.39 -8.83 -3.90
CA ILE A 6 9.37 -7.62 -3.07
C ILE A 6 8.53 -6.54 -3.78
N SER A 7 7.71 -5.83 -3.01
CA SER A 7 6.96 -4.66 -3.50
C SER A 7 7.40 -3.39 -2.74
N MET A 8 7.75 -2.34 -3.47
CA MET A 8 8.04 -1.01 -2.97
C MET A 8 7.06 -0.03 -3.64
N VAL A 9 5.86 0.07 -3.09
CA VAL A 9 4.75 0.85 -3.65
C VAL A 9 4.76 2.23 -3.01
N GLU A 10 4.97 3.27 -3.81
CA GLU A 10 5.05 4.67 -3.37
C GLU A 10 5.96 4.81 -2.12
N PHE A 11 7.21 4.37 -2.28
CA PHE A 11 8.17 4.24 -1.17
C PHE A 11 9.48 4.96 -1.44
N ILE A 12 10.02 4.85 -2.65
CA ILE A 12 11.39 5.31 -2.94
C ILE A 12 11.53 6.83 -2.88
N GLU A 13 10.47 7.57 -3.20
CA GLU A 13 10.39 9.04 -3.17
C GLU A 13 10.49 9.62 -1.75
N HIS A 14 10.27 8.80 -0.72
CA HIS A 14 10.44 9.21 0.68
C HIS A 14 11.89 9.06 1.16
N LEU A 15 12.77 8.47 0.34
CA LEU A 15 14.15 8.19 0.71
C LEU A 15 15.09 9.30 0.23
N TYR A 16 15.97 9.75 1.13
CA TYR A 16 17.12 10.53 0.71
C TYR A 16 18.03 9.69 -0.23
N PRO A 17 18.76 10.32 -1.18
CA PRO A 17 19.54 9.60 -2.19
C PRO A 17 20.52 8.55 -1.64
N ASP A 18 21.16 8.83 -0.51
CA ASP A 18 22.09 7.90 0.14
C ASP A 18 21.38 6.67 0.72
N THR A 19 20.16 6.84 1.20
CA THR A 19 19.31 5.75 1.71
C THR A 19 18.78 4.92 0.56
N LEU A 20 18.36 5.55 -0.55
CA LEU A 20 17.91 4.84 -1.75
C LEU A 20 19.01 3.90 -2.28
N ARG A 21 20.26 4.36 -2.36
CA ARG A 21 21.40 3.51 -2.77
C ARG A 21 21.62 2.29 -1.85
N ARG A 22 21.36 2.43 -0.54
CA ARG A 22 21.41 1.30 0.42
C ARG A 22 20.24 0.33 0.25
N VAL A 23 19.06 0.85 -0.08
CA VAL A 23 17.89 0.03 -0.42
C VAL A 23 18.15 -0.76 -1.69
N GLU A 24 18.72 -0.14 -2.72
CA GLU A 24 19.11 -0.82 -3.97
C GLU A 24 20.02 -2.02 -3.69
N GLU A 25 21.10 -1.81 -2.91
CA GLU A 25 22.02 -2.88 -2.53
C GLU A 25 21.32 -3.97 -1.69
N THR A 26 20.51 -3.59 -0.72
CA THR A 26 19.82 -4.54 0.15
C THR A 26 18.83 -5.40 -0.64
N VAL A 27 18.02 -4.79 -1.50
CA VAL A 27 16.96 -5.47 -2.27
C VAL A 27 17.56 -6.27 -3.43
N PHE A 28 18.32 -5.61 -4.30
CA PHE A 28 18.75 -6.20 -5.57
C PHE A 28 20.07 -6.97 -5.50
N SER A 29 20.86 -6.86 -4.43
CA SER A 29 22.08 -7.68 -4.24
C SER A 29 21.92 -8.69 -3.11
N ARG A 30 21.47 -8.26 -1.93
CA ARG A 30 21.41 -9.14 -0.74
C ARG A 30 20.18 -10.03 -0.75
N LEU A 31 18.97 -9.46 -0.81
CA LEU A 31 17.72 -10.25 -0.79
C LEU A 31 17.49 -11.00 -2.10
N TYR A 32 17.89 -10.39 -3.22
CA TYR A 32 17.90 -10.94 -4.58
C TYR A 32 16.63 -11.75 -4.94
N PRO A 33 15.42 -11.17 -4.81
CA PRO A 33 14.18 -11.88 -5.13
C PRO A 33 14.04 -12.15 -6.63
N SER A 34 13.12 -13.05 -7.00
CA SER A 34 12.80 -13.29 -8.41
C SER A 34 12.16 -12.08 -9.06
N ILE A 35 11.32 -11.35 -8.31
CA ILE A 35 10.54 -10.20 -8.77
C ILE A 35 10.70 -9.03 -7.80
N VAL A 36 10.92 -7.82 -8.32
CA VAL A 36 10.75 -6.57 -7.56
C VAL A 36 9.78 -5.68 -8.31
N VAL A 37 8.73 -5.20 -7.63
CA VAL A 37 7.81 -4.21 -8.19
C VAL A 37 8.05 -2.90 -7.45
N VAL A 38 8.32 -1.84 -8.21
CA VAL A 38 8.53 -0.49 -7.68
C VAL A 38 7.52 0.44 -8.34
N THR A 39 6.81 1.23 -7.54
CA THR A 39 6.01 2.35 -8.05
C THR A 39 6.43 3.64 -7.37
N THR A 40 6.28 4.74 -8.10
CA THR A 40 6.56 6.09 -7.61
C THR A 40 5.75 7.10 -8.45
N PRO A 41 5.49 8.32 -7.95
CA PRO A 41 4.82 9.36 -8.73
C PRO A 41 5.57 9.69 -10.03
N ASN A 42 4.82 9.94 -11.10
CA ASN A 42 5.36 10.56 -12.32
C ASN A 42 5.23 12.08 -12.25
N TYR A 43 6.35 12.78 -12.10
CA TYR A 43 6.37 14.24 -11.97
C TYR A 43 5.73 14.97 -13.17
N GLU A 44 5.85 14.41 -14.39
CA GLU A 44 5.28 15.02 -15.61
C GLU A 44 3.74 15.12 -15.55
N PHE A 45 3.11 14.19 -14.84
CA PHE A 45 1.65 14.16 -14.66
C PHE A 45 1.16 15.28 -13.72
N ASN A 46 2.03 15.87 -12.89
CA ASN A 46 1.61 16.84 -11.88
C ASN A 46 0.96 18.10 -12.47
N SER A 47 1.31 18.43 -13.70
CA SER A 47 0.71 19.53 -14.46
C SER A 47 -0.80 19.38 -14.68
N LEU A 48 -1.35 18.16 -14.54
CA LEU A 48 -2.77 17.88 -14.69
C LEU A 48 -3.58 18.08 -13.40
N PHE A 49 -2.92 18.17 -12.24
CA PHE A 49 -3.61 18.46 -11.00
C PHE A 49 -3.90 19.96 -10.86
N PRO A 50 -5.02 20.32 -10.19
CA PRO A 50 -5.33 21.73 -9.94
C PRO A 50 -4.32 22.34 -8.97
N GLY A 51 -3.89 23.58 -9.26
CA GLY A 51 -3.01 24.36 -8.40
C GLY A 51 -1.58 24.50 -8.94
N PRO A 52 -0.63 25.00 -8.13
CA PRO A 52 0.75 25.16 -8.54
C PRO A 52 1.42 23.78 -8.72
N ILE A 53 2.31 23.68 -9.71
CA ILE A 53 3.12 22.47 -9.90
C ILE A 53 4.12 22.39 -8.75
N ARG A 54 3.98 21.34 -7.96
CA ARG A 54 4.83 21.00 -6.81
C ARG A 54 4.89 19.47 -6.68
N PHE A 55 5.71 18.98 -5.77
CA PHE A 55 5.58 17.60 -5.33
C PHE A 55 4.19 17.38 -4.72
N ARG A 56 3.61 16.22 -4.99
CA ARG A 56 2.28 15.80 -4.55
C ARG A 56 2.18 15.70 -3.04
N HIS A 57 3.30 15.43 -2.36
CA HIS A 57 3.38 15.35 -0.90
C HIS A 57 4.58 16.14 -0.36
N TYR A 58 4.43 16.73 0.83
CA TYR A 58 5.49 17.51 1.47
C TYR A 58 6.69 16.65 1.90
N ASP A 59 6.44 15.36 2.19
CA ASP A 59 7.47 14.41 2.58
C ASP A 59 8.21 13.76 1.40
N HIS A 60 7.84 14.05 0.15
CA HIS A 60 8.62 13.57 -0.99
C HIS A 60 9.97 14.28 -1.05
N LYS A 61 11.04 13.49 -1.11
CA LYS A 61 12.43 13.95 -1.25
C LYS A 61 12.78 14.22 -2.71
N PHE A 62 12.08 13.56 -3.63
CA PHE A 62 12.11 13.79 -5.06
C PHE A 62 10.81 13.31 -5.70
N GLU A 63 10.52 13.75 -6.91
CA GLU A 63 9.56 13.10 -7.80
C GLU A 63 10.18 13.05 -9.19
N TRP A 64 10.27 11.85 -9.75
CA TRP A 64 10.96 11.66 -11.01
C TRP A 64 10.05 11.81 -12.22
N THR A 65 10.60 12.38 -13.27
CA THR A 65 10.09 12.24 -14.63
C THR A 65 10.19 10.78 -15.10
N ARG A 66 9.53 10.45 -16.21
CA ARG A 66 9.64 9.10 -16.78
C ARG A 66 11.07 8.77 -17.20
N GLY A 67 11.78 9.76 -17.75
CA GLY A 67 13.18 9.59 -18.16
C GLY A 67 14.12 9.29 -16.99
N GLU A 68 13.96 9.99 -15.86
CA GLU A 68 14.76 9.75 -14.65
C GLU A 68 14.48 8.38 -14.04
N PHE A 69 13.20 7.98 -13.94
CA PHE A 69 12.82 6.68 -13.40
C PHE A 69 13.28 5.52 -14.30
N GLN A 70 13.13 5.66 -15.62
CA GLN A 70 13.62 4.67 -16.58
C GLN A 70 15.13 4.53 -16.53
N LYS A 71 15.86 5.65 -16.44
CA LYS A 71 17.30 5.65 -16.28
C LYS A 71 17.71 4.92 -15.00
N TRP A 72 17.09 5.27 -13.86
CA TRP A 72 17.37 4.61 -12.59
C TRP A 72 17.12 3.10 -12.66
N GLY A 73 15.99 2.67 -13.24
CA GLY A 73 15.67 1.26 -13.41
C GLY A 73 16.69 0.52 -14.29
N GLN A 74 17.14 1.13 -15.38
CA GLN A 74 18.17 0.54 -16.23
C GLN A 74 19.53 0.45 -15.51
N ASP A 75 19.92 1.48 -14.76
CA ASP A 75 21.17 1.50 -13.99
C ASP A 75 21.15 0.38 -12.90
N VAL A 76 19.98 0.12 -12.28
CA VAL A 76 19.77 -1.01 -11.36
C VAL A 76 19.95 -2.36 -12.08
N CYS A 77 19.34 -2.52 -13.26
CA CYS A 77 19.47 -3.73 -14.07
C CYS A 77 20.91 -4.03 -14.43
N ASP A 78 21.65 -3.03 -14.93
CA ASP A 78 23.03 -3.16 -15.35
C ASP A 78 23.96 -3.53 -14.19
N LYS A 79 23.66 -3.01 -12.99
CA LYS A 79 24.47 -3.24 -11.79
C LYS A 79 24.22 -4.60 -11.13
N TYR A 80 22.97 -5.07 -11.13
CA TYR A 80 22.57 -6.24 -10.33
C TYR A 80 22.10 -7.45 -11.16
N GLY A 81 22.07 -7.34 -12.49
CA GLY A 81 21.74 -8.44 -13.40
C GLY A 81 20.24 -8.77 -13.49
N TYR A 82 19.39 -7.75 -13.35
CA TYR A 82 17.95 -7.87 -13.57
C TYR A 82 17.57 -7.44 -14.99
N THR A 83 16.36 -7.79 -15.40
CA THR A 83 15.65 -7.14 -16.52
C THR A 83 14.52 -6.27 -15.96
N VAL A 84 14.15 -5.19 -16.63
CA VAL A 84 13.06 -4.30 -16.20
C VAL A 84 12.02 -4.09 -17.30
N CYS A 85 10.76 -4.13 -16.92
CA CYS A 85 9.62 -3.69 -17.72
C CYS A 85 8.99 -2.46 -17.07
N PHE A 86 8.69 -1.43 -17.85
CA PHE A 86 8.05 -0.20 -17.36
C PHE A 86 6.57 -0.16 -17.75
N ASP A 87 5.72 0.22 -16.80
CA ASP A 87 4.27 0.41 -16.97
C ASP A 87 3.80 1.54 -16.04
N GLY A 88 2.50 1.67 -15.76
CA GLY A 88 1.99 2.59 -14.76
C GLY A 88 0.50 2.46 -14.44
N ILE A 89 0.05 3.30 -13.52
CA ILE A 89 -1.31 3.33 -12.99
C ILE A 89 -1.88 4.74 -13.18
N GLY A 90 -3.16 4.80 -13.58
CA GLY A 90 -3.88 6.05 -13.80
C GLY A 90 -3.56 6.65 -15.16
N ASN A 91 -4.42 6.38 -16.15
CA ASN A 91 -4.28 6.95 -17.48
C ASN A 91 -4.50 8.47 -17.46
N PRO A 92 -3.74 9.24 -18.24
CA PRO A 92 -4.04 10.65 -18.44
C PRO A 92 -5.34 10.82 -19.25
N PRO A 93 -5.96 12.01 -19.20
CA PRO A 93 -7.01 12.38 -20.15
C PRO A 93 -6.55 12.21 -21.62
N PRO A 94 -7.45 11.90 -22.56
CA PRO A 94 -7.10 11.65 -23.97
C PRO A 94 -6.23 12.74 -24.63
N GLU A 95 -6.44 13.99 -24.27
CA GLU A 95 -5.71 15.17 -24.75
C GLU A 95 -4.27 15.26 -24.20
N CYS A 96 -3.97 14.54 -23.12
CA CYS A 96 -2.71 14.61 -22.37
C CYS A 96 -1.95 13.28 -22.38
N GLN A 97 -2.21 12.37 -23.33
CA GLN A 97 -1.50 11.07 -23.41
C GLN A 97 0.03 11.17 -23.39
N HIS A 98 0.58 12.31 -23.85
CA HIS A 98 2.01 12.57 -23.85
C HIS A 98 2.65 12.61 -22.45
N VAL A 99 1.91 12.87 -21.37
CA VAL A 99 2.49 12.91 -20.00
C VAL A 99 2.67 11.52 -19.38
N GLY A 100 2.06 10.48 -19.96
CA GLY A 100 2.10 9.12 -19.42
C GLY A 100 1.19 8.91 -18.21
N PHE A 101 1.44 7.83 -17.45
CA PHE A 101 0.63 7.45 -16.29
C PHE A 101 0.81 8.39 -15.09
N CYS A 102 -0.17 8.41 -14.19
CA CYS A 102 -0.14 9.16 -12.94
C CYS A 102 0.95 8.65 -11.99
N SER A 103 0.98 7.33 -11.76
CA SER A 103 2.09 6.65 -11.09
C SER A 103 2.79 5.77 -12.11
N GLN A 104 4.11 5.77 -12.08
CA GLN A 104 4.95 4.95 -12.94
C GLN A 104 5.38 3.69 -12.19
N ALA A 105 5.51 2.58 -12.90
CA ALA A 105 5.85 1.28 -12.34
C ALA A 105 7.06 0.67 -13.08
N ALA A 106 7.95 0.04 -12.33
CA ALA A 106 9.05 -0.76 -12.84
C ALA A 106 8.96 -2.17 -12.24
N ILE A 107 8.91 -3.16 -13.10
CA ILE A 107 8.86 -4.58 -12.76
C ILE A 107 10.19 -5.19 -13.12
N PHE A 108 10.98 -5.52 -12.10
CA PHE A 108 12.28 -6.14 -12.24
C PHE A 108 12.18 -7.65 -12.11
N CYS A 109 12.76 -8.39 -13.06
CA CYS A 109 12.79 -9.85 -13.05
C CYS A 109 14.24 -10.35 -13.09
N SER A 110 14.60 -11.24 -12.16
CA SER A 110 15.88 -11.96 -12.19
C SER A 110 15.76 -13.24 -13.02
N SER A 111 16.79 -13.54 -13.81
CA SER A 111 16.90 -14.79 -14.57
C SER A 111 17.49 -15.94 -13.75
N SER A 112 18.00 -15.67 -12.53
CA SER A 112 18.65 -16.64 -11.67
C SER A 112 18.47 -16.26 -10.20
N PRO A 113 17.24 -16.36 -9.65
CA PRO A 113 16.98 -15.94 -8.28
C PRO A 113 17.87 -16.69 -7.29
N HIS A 114 18.46 -15.96 -6.36
CA HIS A 114 19.43 -16.48 -5.43
C HIS A 114 18.75 -16.65 -4.07
N ARG A 115 18.56 -17.91 -3.65
CA ARG A 115 18.12 -18.16 -2.28
C ARG A 115 19.31 -17.92 -1.37
N LEU A 116 19.24 -16.89 -0.53
CA LEU A 116 20.24 -16.66 0.52
C LEU A 116 20.45 -17.97 1.30
N LYS A 117 21.70 -18.41 1.43
CA LYS A 117 22.05 -19.38 2.47
C LYS A 117 21.82 -18.69 3.80
N GLU A 118 21.31 -19.41 4.80
CA GLU A 118 21.13 -18.87 6.15
C GLU A 118 22.49 -18.45 6.73
N GLU A 119 22.88 -17.20 6.48
CA GLU A 119 23.91 -16.55 7.25
C GLU A 119 23.22 -15.79 8.39
N SER A 120 23.65 -16.10 9.60
CA SER A 120 23.11 -15.61 10.86
C SER A 120 23.53 -14.15 11.09
N GLU A 121 23.10 -13.24 10.24
CA GLU A 121 23.01 -11.83 10.66
C GLU A 121 21.75 -11.70 11.51
N GLY A 122 21.93 -11.19 12.74
CA GLY A 122 20.86 -11.09 13.73
C GLY A 122 19.62 -10.38 13.19
N ASN A 123 18.45 -10.75 13.70
CA ASN A 123 17.21 -10.14 13.28
C ASN A 123 17.18 -8.66 13.70
N VAL A 124 17.30 -7.76 12.73
CA VAL A 124 17.25 -6.30 12.94
C VAL A 124 15.79 -5.81 13.06
N TYR A 125 14.83 -6.59 12.56
CA TYR A 125 13.41 -6.29 12.68
C TYR A 125 12.85 -6.81 14.01
N SER A 126 12.06 -5.98 14.68
CA SER A 126 11.23 -6.41 15.80
C SER A 126 9.94 -7.03 15.26
N LEU A 127 9.65 -8.28 15.62
CA LEU A 127 8.39 -8.92 15.26
C LEU A 127 7.26 -8.27 16.05
N VAL A 128 6.43 -7.48 15.36
CA VAL A 128 5.25 -6.83 15.98
C VAL A 128 4.07 -7.81 16.04
N ALA A 129 3.85 -8.58 14.98
CA ALA A 129 2.77 -9.57 14.91
C ALA A 129 3.12 -10.71 13.93
N GLU A 130 2.67 -11.92 14.23
CA GLU A 130 2.77 -13.08 13.35
C GLU A 130 1.41 -13.80 13.30
N SER A 131 1.09 -14.35 12.13
CA SER A 131 -0.05 -15.25 11.96
C SER A 131 0.34 -16.36 11.01
N VAL A 132 0.37 -17.60 11.51
CA VAL A 132 0.71 -18.79 10.72
C VAL A 132 -0.57 -19.51 10.30
N PHE A 133 -0.77 -19.71 8.99
CA PHE A 133 -1.97 -20.41 8.51
C PHE A 133 -1.87 -21.95 8.73
N PRO A 134 -2.96 -22.63 9.14
CA PRO A 134 -4.24 -22.05 9.55
C PRO A 134 -4.07 -21.29 10.87
N HIS A 135 -4.47 -20.00 10.88
CA HIS A 135 -4.27 -19.07 12.00
C HIS A 135 -4.73 -19.69 13.33
N LYS A 136 -5.74 -20.55 13.25
CA LYS A 136 -6.12 -21.56 14.23
C LYS A 136 -6.72 -22.75 13.48
N ASP A 137 -6.49 -23.96 13.96
CA ASP A 137 -7.21 -25.13 13.44
C ASP A 137 -8.70 -24.99 13.81
N LYS A 138 -9.56 -24.77 12.81
CA LYS A 138 -11.00 -24.57 13.01
C LYS A 138 -11.66 -25.80 13.66
N GLU A 139 -11.06 -26.98 13.52
CA GLU A 139 -11.55 -28.20 14.16
C GLU A 139 -11.30 -28.20 15.67
N THR A 140 -10.34 -27.41 16.14
CA THR A 140 -9.97 -27.28 17.56
C THR A 140 -10.62 -26.10 18.26
N LEU A 141 -11.20 -25.15 17.53
CA LEU A 141 -11.83 -23.98 18.12
C LEU A 141 -13.26 -24.26 18.60
N SER A 142 -13.56 -23.76 19.79
CA SER A 142 -14.94 -23.69 20.26
C SER A 142 -15.76 -22.69 19.44
N SER A 143 -17.09 -22.87 19.41
CA SER A 143 -17.99 -21.94 18.74
C SER A 143 -17.85 -20.49 19.25
N ASP A 144 -17.50 -20.31 20.53
CA ASP A 144 -17.31 -19.00 21.16
C ASP A 144 -16.03 -18.31 20.67
N GLU A 145 -14.93 -19.05 20.50
CA GLU A 145 -13.70 -18.53 19.92
C GLU A 145 -13.86 -18.18 18.45
N ILE A 146 -14.62 -18.97 17.70
CA ILE A 146 -14.97 -18.66 16.31
C ILE A 146 -15.81 -17.38 16.29
N LEU A 147 -16.83 -17.28 17.14
CA LEU A 147 -17.68 -16.09 17.22
C LEU A 147 -16.87 -14.84 17.56
N LYS A 148 -15.90 -14.93 18.47
CA LYS A 148 -14.98 -13.83 18.81
C LYS A 148 -14.18 -13.33 17.62
N LEU A 149 -13.64 -14.24 16.83
CA LEU A 149 -12.89 -13.90 15.62
C LEU A 149 -13.79 -13.25 14.56
N GLU A 150 -14.96 -13.83 14.31
CA GLU A 150 -15.91 -13.31 13.31
C GLU A 150 -16.44 -11.92 13.69
N VAL A 151 -16.83 -11.73 14.96
CA VAL A 151 -17.32 -10.45 15.47
C VAL A 151 -16.23 -9.38 15.38
N SER A 152 -15.01 -9.68 15.83
CA SER A 152 -13.89 -8.73 15.75
C SER A 152 -13.55 -8.36 14.29
N TYR A 153 -13.52 -9.34 13.39
CA TYR A 153 -13.29 -9.10 11.96
C TYR A 153 -14.37 -8.22 11.34
N VAL A 154 -15.64 -8.52 11.58
CA VAL A 154 -16.77 -7.77 11.01
C VAL A 154 -16.82 -6.34 11.56
N ILE A 155 -16.56 -6.14 12.86
CA ILE A 155 -16.46 -4.80 13.44
C ILE A 155 -15.37 -4.01 12.72
N ASN A 156 -14.16 -4.54 12.62
CA ASN A 156 -13.03 -3.88 11.95
C ASN A 156 -13.27 -3.62 10.46
N LEU A 157 -14.02 -4.50 9.78
CA LEU A 157 -14.44 -4.28 8.40
C LEU A 157 -15.42 -3.11 8.28
N LEU A 158 -16.41 -3.04 9.19
CA LEU A 158 -17.42 -1.99 9.20
C LEU A 158 -16.87 -0.64 9.64
N LYS A 159 -15.87 -0.60 10.52
CA LYS A 159 -15.13 0.62 10.88
C LYS A 159 -14.47 1.24 9.65
N ARG A 160 -13.70 0.44 8.89
CA ARG A 160 -13.00 0.90 7.67
C ARG A 160 -13.91 1.33 6.53
N ALA A 161 -15.18 0.93 6.55
CA ALA A 161 -16.15 1.30 5.53
C ALA A 161 -16.85 2.64 5.83
N GLN A 162 -16.58 3.26 6.99
CA GLN A 162 -17.08 4.60 7.27
C GLN A 162 -16.32 5.63 6.43
N PRO A 163 -16.99 6.67 5.90
CA PRO A 163 -16.33 7.75 5.19
C PRO A 163 -15.33 8.47 6.09
N SER A 164 -14.22 8.95 5.52
CA SER A 164 -13.22 9.67 6.31
C SER A 164 -13.79 11.02 6.80
N PRO A 165 -13.32 11.55 7.95
CA PRO A 165 -13.84 12.79 8.52
C PRO A 165 -13.76 14.01 7.56
N ARG A 166 -12.92 13.93 6.51
CA ARG A 166 -12.74 15.01 5.52
C ARG A 166 -13.98 15.27 4.64
N GLU A 167 -15.02 14.45 4.73
CA GLU A 167 -16.26 14.60 3.95
C GLU A 167 -17.46 15.14 4.75
N GLN A 168 -17.33 15.41 6.05
CA GLN A 168 -18.45 15.84 6.92
C GLN A 168 -18.07 17.04 7.81
N ASP A 169 -18.35 18.24 7.32
CA ASP A 169 -18.02 19.52 7.96
C ASP A 169 -18.84 19.90 9.22
N ASP A 170 -19.79 19.09 9.72
CA ASP A 170 -20.77 19.59 10.73
C ASP A 170 -21.30 18.56 11.76
N ILE A 171 -20.47 17.76 12.45
CA ILE A 171 -20.97 16.94 13.59
C ILE A 171 -19.97 16.89 14.77
N GLU A 172 -20.41 17.30 15.96
CA GLU A 172 -19.66 17.41 17.24
C GLU A 172 -19.31 16.08 17.95
N ASP A 173 -19.25 14.93 17.27
CA ASP A 173 -18.86 13.64 17.88
C ASP A 173 -18.05 12.78 16.88
N VAL A 174 -16.84 13.24 16.54
CA VAL A 174 -15.99 12.65 15.47
C VAL A 174 -15.30 11.35 15.88
N ASP A 175 -15.30 11.00 17.18
CA ASP A 175 -14.40 9.97 17.71
C ASP A 175 -15.05 8.59 17.91
N GLN A 176 -16.37 8.45 17.71
CA GLN A 176 -17.08 7.20 17.98
C GLN A 176 -17.95 6.73 16.82
N ILE A 177 -17.79 5.46 16.46
CA ILE A 177 -18.62 4.79 15.47
C ILE A 177 -19.70 3.97 16.17
N HIS A 178 -20.95 4.19 15.74
CA HIS A 178 -22.09 3.39 16.14
C HIS A 178 -22.40 2.34 15.07
N ILE A 179 -22.22 1.06 15.41
CA ILE A 179 -22.46 -0.06 14.50
C ILE A 179 -23.76 -0.77 14.91
N PRO A 180 -24.83 -0.76 14.10
CA PRO A 180 -26.05 -1.47 14.42
C PRO A 180 -25.79 -2.97 14.62
N ILE A 181 -26.27 -3.56 15.72
CA ILE A 181 -26.10 -5.00 15.97
C ILE A 181 -26.81 -5.84 14.90
N SER A 182 -27.92 -5.33 14.36
CA SER A 182 -28.60 -5.91 13.20
C SER A 182 -27.68 -6.02 11.97
N ARG A 183 -26.74 -5.07 11.80
CA ARG A 183 -25.76 -5.10 10.71
C ARG A 183 -24.72 -6.21 10.91
N LEU A 184 -24.32 -6.50 12.15
CA LEU A 184 -23.48 -7.68 12.45
C LEU A 184 -24.22 -8.98 12.11
N MET A 185 -25.52 -9.05 12.40
CA MET A 185 -26.37 -10.21 12.10
C MET A 185 -26.60 -10.45 10.60
N ASN A 186 -26.33 -9.47 9.73
CA ASN A 186 -26.39 -9.67 8.28
C ASN A 186 -25.24 -10.56 7.77
N PHE A 187 -24.18 -10.77 8.56
CA PHE A 187 -23.08 -11.64 8.20
C PHE A 187 -23.42 -13.10 8.55
N THR A 188 -23.57 -13.92 7.50
CA THR A 188 -24.05 -15.31 7.61
C THR A 188 -23.21 -16.18 8.57
N ARG A 189 -21.93 -15.86 8.76
CA ARG A 189 -21.07 -16.62 9.70
C ARG A 189 -21.45 -16.34 11.15
N ILE A 190 -21.76 -15.09 11.50
CA ILE A 190 -22.24 -14.70 12.83
C ILE A 190 -23.65 -15.25 13.06
N SER A 191 -24.57 -15.03 12.12
CA SER A 191 -25.98 -15.43 12.27
C SER A 191 -26.20 -16.94 12.34
N LYS A 192 -25.23 -17.75 11.89
CA LYS A 192 -25.25 -19.21 12.03
C LYS A 192 -24.76 -19.69 13.40
N LEU A 193 -23.95 -18.89 14.08
CA LEU A 193 -23.37 -19.23 15.38
C LEU A 193 -24.25 -18.75 16.54
N VAL A 194 -24.94 -17.62 16.37
CA VAL A 194 -25.62 -16.93 17.46
C VAL A 194 -26.86 -16.19 16.96
N ASN A 195 -27.85 -16.00 17.83
CA ASN A 195 -29.00 -15.10 17.58
C ASN A 195 -28.68 -13.67 18.09
N ILE A 196 -29.58 -12.72 17.86
CA ILE A 196 -29.32 -11.31 18.18
C ILE A 196 -29.20 -11.04 19.68
N GLU A 197 -29.98 -11.73 20.52
CA GLU A 197 -29.92 -11.60 21.98
C GLU A 197 -28.62 -12.17 22.55
N SER A 198 -28.23 -13.37 22.12
CA SER A 198 -26.99 -14.02 22.53
C SER A 198 -25.76 -13.26 21.99
N LEU A 199 -25.85 -12.60 20.83
CA LEU A 199 -24.80 -11.72 20.33
C LEU A 199 -24.62 -10.49 21.24
N ARG A 200 -25.70 -9.89 21.73
CA ARG A 200 -25.64 -8.76 22.69
C ARG A 200 -24.91 -9.17 23.96
N MET A 201 -25.27 -10.30 24.54
CA MET A 201 -24.61 -10.84 25.73
C MET A 201 -23.12 -11.09 25.45
N PHE A 202 -22.81 -11.76 24.34
CA PHE A 202 -21.44 -12.05 23.93
C PHE A 202 -20.59 -10.78 23.78
N LEU A 203 -21.14 -9.72 23.19
CA LEU A 203 -20.45 -8.43 23.03
C LEU A 203 -20.10 -7.82 24.39
N VAL A 204 -21.07 -7.75 25.30
CA VAL A 204 -20.86 -7.21 26.65
C VAL A 204 -19.84 -8.05 27.43
N ASP A 205 -19.96 -9.38 27.39
CA ASP A 205 -19.05 -10.31 28.08
C ASP A 205 -17.60 -10.20 27.56
N ASN A 206 -17.42 -9.75 26.31
CA ASN A 206 -16.11 -9.53 25.69
C ASN A 206 -15.63 -8.07 25.75
N GLY A 207 -16.28 -7.21 26.57
CA GLY A 207 -15.83 -5.85 26.85
C GLY A 207 -16.23 -4.80 25.81
N TYR A 208 -17.14 -5.12 24.90
CA TYR A 208 -17.69 -4.15 23.96
C TYR A 208 -18.76 -3.28 24.62
N GLN A 209 -18.82 -2.00 24.26
CA GLN A 209 -19.81 -1.05 24.77
C GLN A 209 -21.01 -0.98 23.82
N LEU A 210 -22.22 -0.93 24.36
CA LEU A 210 -23.47 -0.81 23.59
C LEU A 210 -24.19 0.50 23.96
N THR A 211 -25.05 1.01 23.07
CA THR A 211 -25.97 2.11 23.38
C THR A 211 -26.98 1.73 24.47
N GLU A 212 -27.65 2.71 25.08
CA GLU A 212 -28.62 2.47 26.16
C GLU A 212 -29.79 1.56 25.75
N ASP A 213 -30.27 1.71 24.51
CA ASP A 213 -31.28 0.85 23.89
C ASP A 213 -30.70 -0.49 23.38
N GLN A 214 -29.40 -0.67 23.56
CA GLN A 214 -28.58 -1.79 23.11
C GLN A 214 -28.70 -2.06 21.59
N SER A 215 -29.17 -1.12 20.78
CA SER A 215 -29.36 -1.34 19.34
C SER A 215 -28.06 -1.24 18.54
N ASN A 216 -27.07 -0.51 19.08
CA ASN A 216 -25.77 -0.29 18.45
C ASN A 216 -24.62 -0.66 19.38
N LEU A 217 -23.53 -1.13 18.77
CA LEU A 217 -22.20 -1.20 19.34
C LEU A 217 -21.52 0.17 19.21
N ILE A 218 -20.84 0.60 20.27
CA ILE A 218 -20.02 1.81 20.31
C ILE A 218 -18.55 1.39 20.27
N THR A 219 -17.80 1.91 19.30
CA THR A 219 -16.36 1.67 19.18
C THR A 219 -15.67 2.95 18.76
N PRO A 220 -14.47 3.27 19.28
CA PRO A 220 -13.76 4.46 18.82
C PRO A 220 -13.44 4.32 17.33
N MET A 221 -13.39 5.44 16.60
CA MET A 221 -12.64 5.47 15.35
C MET A 221 -11.22 4.96 15.63
N ASP A 222 -10.65 4.16 14.71
CA ASP A 222 -9.21 3.95 14.80
C ASP A 222 -8.59 5.33 14.52
N ASP A 223 -7.70 5.80 15.40
CA ASP A 223 -6.83 6.92 15.03
C ASP A 223 -6.18 6.49 13.71
N GLU A 224 -6.57 7.11 12.59
CA GLU A 224 -5.64 7.21 11.48
C GLU A 224 -4.39 7.78 12.14
N CYS A 225 -3.31 7.00 12.15
CA CYS A 225 -2.04 7.32 12.78
C CYS A 225 -1.91 8.84 12.86
N GLU A 226 -2.08 9.42 14.05
CA GLU A 226 -1.94 10.85 14.20
C GLU A 226 -0.48 11.14 13.81
N ASP A 227 -0.27 11.62 12.58
CA ASP A 227 0.91 12.39 12.23
C ASP A 227 0.81 13.66 13.06
N HIS A 228 1.16 13.52 14.35
CA HIS A 228 1.02 14.51 15.38
C HIS A 228 2.16 15.52 15.23
N ASP A 229 2.25 16.16 14.07
CA ASP A 229 3.16 17.25 13.79
C ASP A 229 2.40 18.57 13.95
N GLY A 230 1.88 18.80 15.16
CA GLY A 230 1.85 20.16 15.63
C GLY A 230 3.29 20.65 15.57
N TRP A 231 3.57 21.75 14.88
CA TRP A 231 4.56 22.75 15.25
C TRP A 231 4.42 23.97 14.35
N HIS A 232 4.57 25.12 15.00
CA HIS A 232 4.19 26.44 14.55
C HIS A 232 4.92 26.87 13.27
N SER A 233 4.17 27.54 12.39
CA SER A 233 4.69 28.34 11.29
C SER A 233 5.67 29.38 11.83
N ASP A 234 6.96 29.21 11.56
CA ASP A 234 7.92 30.30 11.59
C ASP A 234 8.34 30.60 10.15
N GLU A 235 7.96 31.80 9.70
CA GLU A 235 8.21 32.31 8.37
C GLU A 235 9.71 32.63 8.23
N GLY A 236 10.44 31.75 7.54
CA GLY A 236 11.83 31.98 7.15
C GLY A 236 11.99 31.99 5.64
N THR A 237 11.68 33.12 5.01
CA THR A 237 11.93 33.35 3.57
C THR A 237 13.43 33.41 3.28
N GLU A 238 13.98 32.46 2.51
CA GLU A 238 15.18 32.71 1.72
C GLU A 238 15.06 32.13 0.30
N LYS A 239 15.24 33.03 -0.67
CA LYS A 239 15.13 32.80 -2.12
C LYS A 239 16.33 32.02 -2.64
N LEU A 240 16.09 31.03 -3.51
CA LEU A 240 17.10 30.51 -4.44
C LEU A 240 16.85 31.06 -5.86
N PRO A 241 17.90 31.47 -6.58
CA PRO A 241 17.79 32.06 -7.91
C PRO A 241 17.74 31.03 -9.03
N SER A 242 17.26 31.51 -10.16
CA SER A 242 16.86 30.82 -11.37
C SER A 242 18.03 30.44 -12.31
N ASP A 243 17.64 29.57 -13.25
CA ASP A 243 18.16 29.37 -14.59
C ASP A 243 19.41 28.48 -14.77
N THR A 244 19.25 27.40 -15.53
CA THR A 244 19.66 27.39 -16.96
C THR A 244 19.17 26.15 -17.69
N GLU A 245 18.69 26.41 -18.90
CA GLU A 245 18.25 25.45 -19.92
C GLU A 245 19.39 24.53 -20.37
N THR A 246 19.07 23.31 -20.77
CA THR A 246 19.87 22.58 -21.76
C THR A 246 19.01 21.57 -22.52
N GLU A 247 18.83 21.83 -23.82
CA GLU A 247 18.36 20.87 -24.82
C GLU A 247 19.38 19.75 -25.02
N VAL A 248 18.95 18.48 -25.06
CA VAL A 248 19.59 17.45 -25.90
C VAL A 248 18.52 16.41 -26.31
N GLY A 249 18.36 16.24 -27.63
CA GLY A 249 17.54 15.19 -28.23
C GLY A 249 18.27 13.85 -28.38
N GLY A 250 17.52 12.78 -28.68
CA GLY A 250 18.11 11.52 -29.13
C GLY A 250 17.23 10.29 -28.95
N ASP A 251 16.63 9.87 -30.07
CA ASP A 251 16.44 8.48 -30.51
C ASP A 251 15.55 7.53 -29.68
N GLN A 252 14.27 7.44 -30.07
CA GLN A 252 13.34 6.40 -29.63
C GLN A 252 13.54 5.13 -30.48
N THR A 253 14.21 4.13 -29.90
CA THR A 253 14.20 2.77 -30.47
C THR A 253 13.05 1.98 -29.84
N LEU A 254 11.95 1.86 -30.57
CA LEU A 254 10.84 0.96 -30.23
C LEU A 254 11.30 -0.50 -30.42
N CYS A 255 11.59 -1.20 -29.33
CA CYS A 255 11.72 -2.65 -29.33
C CYS A 255 10.33 -3.28 -29.19
N THR A 256 9.81 -3.82 -30.28
CA THR A 256 8.62 -4.68 -30.32
C THR A 256 8.88 -6.00 -29.60
N ALA A 257 8.10 -6.29 -28.55
CA ALA A 257 8.03 -7.62 -27.95
C ALA A 257 7.29 -8.62 -28.87
N PRO A 258 7.65 -9.91 -28.88
CA PRO A 258 6.92 -10.91 -29.64
C PRO A 258 5.54 -11.18 -29.02
N ALA A 259 4.53 -11.28 -29.89
CA ALA A 259 3.17 -11.64 -29.52
C ALA A 259 3.12 -13.02 -28.87
N ILE A 260 2.47 -13.12 -27.72
CA ILE A 260 2.12 -14.38 -27.07
C ILE A 260 0.74 -14.78 -27.61
N ASP A 261 0.70 -15.91 -28.33
CA ASP A 261 -0.52 -16.50 -28.87
C ASP A 261 -1.54 -16.78 -27.76
N SER A 262 -2.70 -16.15 -27.87
CA SER A 262 -3.86 -16.38 -27.03
C SER A 262 -4.62 -17.60 -27.52
N ASP A 263 -4.12 -18.81 -27.26
CA ASP A 263 -4.91 -20.03 -27.46
C ASP A 263 -4.34 -21.22 -26.65
N ASN A 264 -4.59 -21.21 -25.34
CA ASN A 264 -4.88 -22.43 -24.57
C ASN A 264 -5.38 -22.06 -23.16
N SER A 265 -6.68 -21.82 -23.07
CA SER A 265 -7.39 -21.69 -21.79
C SER A 265 -8.50 -22.73 -21.72
N ALA A 266 -8.15 -23.92 -21.27
CA ALA A 266 -9.07 -24.88 -20.66
C ALA A 266 -8.24 -26.07 -20.15
N GLU A 267 -8.66 -26.65 -19.04
CA GLU A 267 -8.08 -27.82 -18.37
C GLU A 267 -6.84 -27.52 -17.53
N LEU A 268 -7.06 -27.29 -16.23
CA LEU A 268 -6.27 -27.85 -15.13
C LEU A 268 -6.84 -27.34 -13.80
N TRP A 269 -8.07 -27.79 -13.47
CA TRP A 269 -8.59 -27.87 -12.10
C TRP A 269 -9.65 -28.98 -12.06
N GLU A 270 -9.19 -30.23 -11.98
CA GLU A 270 -9.92 -31.36 -11.37
C GLU A 270 -9.13 -31.85 -10.15
#